data_AF-A0A960EYQ6-F1
#
_entry.id   AF-A0A960EYQ6-F1
#
_cell.length_a   1.000
_cell.length_b   1.000
_cell.length_c   1.000
_cell.angle_alpha   90.00
_cell.angle_beta   90.00
_cell.angle_gamma   90.00
#
_symmetry.space_group_name_H-M   'P 1'
#
loop_
_entity.id
_entity.type
_entity.pdbx_description
1 polymer ?
#
loop_
_entity_poly.entity_id
_entity_poly.type
_entity_poly.pdbx_seq_one_letter_code
_entity_poly.pdbx_strand_id
1 'polypeptide(L)'
;MSYGGRPPSRPQQRVSQRTYTVRRLMALGVVVVFIGGLWFGATAIFGSDDGGATSPGPPSTVKVVTDGVTPTTLTPTTTSTLPPKEITTPTPENPAELLILGDSDAGSFGPYLKTLMDQTGIVTTTLDYKVSSGLSRPDFYDWSAHMRDVVPQVNPDIVVVTFGGNDAQAISNADGSWAIEYVPASGSRDEEWKALYAERVADAMDYLSADNRTLIWVGIPNDDNPDVTARMQIQDEVVRAEAAKR
;
A
#
# COMPACT_ATOMS: atom_id res chain seq x y z
N MET A 1 27.73 27.87 53.45
CA MET A 1 28.45 28.35 52.26
C MET A 1 27.73 27.81 51.03
N SER A 2 27.23 28.72 50.19
CA SER A 2 26.57 28.45 48.91
C SER A 2 27.63 28.31 47.81
N TYR A 3 27.42 27.42 46.82
CA TYR A 3 27.36 27.72 45.38
C TYR A 3 27.57 26.45 44.52
N GLY A 4 26.60 26.15 43.67
CA GLY A 4 26.68 25.15 42.61
C GLY A 4 25.62 25.47 41.55
N GLY A 5 25.88 26.51 40.76
CA GLY A 5 24.95 27.02 39.74
C GLY A 5 24.84 26.11 38.51
N ARG A 6 23.63 25.99 37.95
CA ARG A 6 23.37 25.37 36.65
C ARG A 6 24.11 26.13 35.52
N PRO A 7 24.60 25.43 34.49
CA PRO A 7 25.16 26.10 33.31
C PRO A 7 24.05 26.85 32.52
N PRO A 8 24.38 27.95 31.82
CA PRO A 8 23.42 28.73 31.07
C PRO A 8 22.93 27.98 29.82
N SER A 9 21.62 28.02 29.59
CA SER A 9 20.95 27.52 28.39
C SER A 9 21.33 28.37 27.16
N ARG A 10 21.70 27.69 26.05
CA ARG A 10 21.97 28.34 24.76
C ARG A 10 20.72 29.08 24.24
N PRO A 11 20.86 30.26 23.62
CA PRO A 11 19.72 30.94 23.01
C PRO A 11 19.24 30.16 21.79
N GLN A 12 17.96 29.75 21.78
CA GLN A 12 17.30 29.31 20.56
C GLN A 12 17.17 30.50 19.59
N GLN A 13 17.80 30.39 18.43
CA GLN A 13 17.67 31.36 17.35
C GLN A 13 16.20 31.34 16.87
N ARG A 14 15.40 32.34 17.27
CA ARG A 14 14.06 32.56 16.72
C ARG A 14 14.19 32.94 15.26
N VAL A 15 13.94 31.98 14.37
CA VAL A 15 13.75 32.26 12.93
C VAL A 15 12.53 33.17 12.81
N SER A 16 12.69 34.30 12.12
CA SER A 16 11.62 35.30 12.02
C SER A 16 10.38 34.71 11.33
N GLN A 17 9.19 34.95 11.88
CA GLN A 17 7.92 34.49 11.27
C GLN A 17 7.76 34.98 9.82
N ARG A 18 8.36 36.12 9.47
CA ARG A 18 8.40 36.65 8.10
C ARG A 18 9.07 35.70 7.12
N THR A 19 10.11 34.98 7.52
CA THR A 19 10.83 34.03 6.64
C THR A 19 9.98 32.78 6.36
N TYR A 20 9.15 32.37 7.32
CA TYR A 20 8.27 31.21 7.17
C TYR A 20 7.09 31.51 6.24
N THR A 21 6.46 32.68 6.38
CA THR A 21 5.34 33.09 5.51
C THR A 21 5.77 33.26 4.05
N VAL A 22 6.97 33.81 3.81
CA VAL A 22 7.50 33.96 2.44
C VAL A 22 7.80 32.60 1.82
N ARG A 23 8.41 31.65 2.56
CA ARG A 23 8.65 30.29 2.06
C ARG A 23 7.36 29.52 1.77
N ARG A 24 6.33 29.70 2.61
CA ARG A 24 5.01 29.05 2.43
C ARG A 24 4.26 29.61 1.22
N LEU A 25 4.33 30.92 0.96
CA LEU A 25 3.73 31.53 -0.23
C LEU A 25 4.46 31.12 -1.52
N MET A 26 5.79 30.96 -1.49
CA MET A 26 6.54 30.47 -2.64
C MET A 26 6.22 29.00 -2.96
N ALA A 27 6.09 28.15 -1.93
CA ALA A 27 5.67 26.75 -2.11
C ALA A 27 4.24 26.65 -2.67
N LEU A 28 3.31 27.49 -2.18
CA LEU A 28 1.94 27.53 -2.70
C LEU A 28 1.89 27.99 -4.18
N GLY A 29 2.72 28.96 -4.55
CA GLY A 29 2.86 29.42 -5.93
C GLY A 29 3.35 28.32 -6.89
N VAL A 30 4.29 27.49 -6.46
CA VAL A 30 4.79 26.36 -7.26
C VAL A 30 3.70 25.29 -7.44
N VAL A 31 2.93 24.95 -6.39
CA VAL A 31 1.84 23.96 -6.47
C VAL A 31 0.70 24.43 -7.39
N VAL A 32 0.33 25.72 -7.36
CA VAL A 32 -0.70 26.27 -8.25
C VAL A 32 -0.26 26.26 -9.72
N VAL A 33 1.04 26.48 -10.00
CA VAL A 33 1.59 26.38 -11.37
C VAL A 33 1.60 24.93 -11.88
N PHE A 34 1.88 23.95 -11.01
CA PHE A 34 1.80 22.53 -11.39
C PHE A 34 0.36 22.04 -11.63
N ILE A 35 -0.59 22.44 -10.79
CA ILE A 35 -2.01 22.07 -10.96
C ILE A 35 -2.63 22.81 -12.15
N GLY A 36 -2.30 24.09 -12.37
CA GLY A 36 -2.75 24.85 -13.54
C GLY A 36 -2.15 24.38 -14.86
N GLY A 37 -0.88 23.95 -14.86
CA GLY A 37 -0.22 23.37 -16.04
C GLY A 37 -0.81 22.02 -16.47
N LEU A 38 -1.29 21.22 -15.52
CA LEU A 38 -1.99 19.95 -15.78
C LEU A 38 -3.40 20.16 -16.37
N TRP A 39 -4.08 21.26 -16.04
CA TRP A 39 -5.41 21.58 -16.61
C TRP A 39 -5.34 22.17 -18.02
N PHE A 40 -4.32 22.99 -18.34
CA PHE A 40 -4.15 23.55 -19.68
C PHE A 40 -3.52 22.56 -20.69
N GLY A 41 -2.77 21.56 -20.22
CA GLY A 41 -2.20 20.51 -21.07
C GLY A 41 -3.22 19.46 -21.54
N ALA A 42 -4.29 19.23 -20.78
CA ALA A 42 -5.30 18.21 -21.07
C ALA A 42 -6.31 18.62 -22.16
N THR A 43 -6.42 19.91 -22.51
CA THR A 43 -7.31 20.39 -23.57
C THR A 43 -6.63 20.60 -24.93
N ALA A 44 -5.33 20.32 -25.03
CA ALA A 44 -4.54 20.58 -26.24
C ALA A 44 -4.08 19.32 -27.02
N ILE A 45 -4.46 18.10 -26.58
CA ILE A 45 -4.04 16.83 -27.21
C ILE A 45 -5.20 16.05 -27.86
N PHE A 46 -6.42 16.57 -27.85
CA PHE A 46 -7.53 16.01 -28.64
C PHE A 46 -8.15 17.08 -29.53
N GLY A 47 -7.39 17.47 -30.56
CA GLY A 47 -7.93 18.12 -31.73
C GLY A 47 -8.73 17.12 -32.56
N SER A 48 -10.04 17.37 -32.63
CA SER A 48 -10.90 17.32 -33.81
C SER A 48 -10.52 16.37 -34.95
N ASP A 49 -11.40 15.40 -35.23
CA ASP A 49 -11.95 15.23 -36.57
C ASP A 49 -13.40 14.71 -36.49
N ASP A 50 -14.25 15.36 -37.27
CA ASP A 50 -15.70 15.20 -37.35
C ASP A 50 -16.13 13.90 -38.03
N GLY A 51 -17.27 13.35 -37.64
CA GLY A 51 -18.05 12.50 -38.55
C GLY A 51 -19.03 11.51 -37.91
N GLY A 52 -20.31 11.85 -37.93
CA GLY A 52 -21.37 10.85 -38.12
C GLY A 52 -22.21 10.47 -36.90
N ALA A 53 -23.28 11.24 -36.67
CA ALA A 53 -24.40 10.85 -35.84
C ALA A 53 -25.13 9.63 -36.42
N THR A 54 -25.40 8.60 -35.60
CA THR A 54 -26.63 7.77 -35.66
C THR A 54 -26.87 7.08 -34.30
N SER A 55 -28.11 7.08 -33.84
CA SER A 55 -28.65 6.35 -32.68
C SER A 55 -30.15 6.15 -32.94
N PRO A 56 -30.87 5.17 -32.34
CA PRO A 56 -30.49 3.85 -31.83
C PRO A 56 -31.37 2.70 -32.42
N GLY A 57 -30.90 1.45 -32.32
CA GLY A 57 -31.72 0.24 -32.56
C GLY A 57 -32.42 -0.24 -31.26
N PRO A 58 -33.52 -1.01 -31.36
CA PRO A 58 -34.41 -1.32 -30.22
C PRO A 58 -33.81 -2.32 -29.22
N PRO A 59 -34.30 -2.36 -27.97
CA PRO A 59 -33.74 -3.21 -26.92
C PRO A 59 -34.06 -4.69 -27.19
N SER A 60 -33.00 -5.50 -27.29
CA SER A 60 -33.14 -6.97 -27.32
C SER A 60 -33.38 -7.49 -25.91
N THR A 61 -34.54 -8.14 -25.75
CA THR A 61 -34.99 -8.83 -24.54
C THR A 61 -34.10 -10.06 -24.29
N VAL A 62 -33.30 -10.06 -23.22
CA VAL A 62 -32.61 -11.28 -22.76
C VAL A 62 -33.50 -11.99 -21.74
N LYS A 63 -33.86 -13.22 -22.07
CA LYS A 63 -34.62 -14.14 -21.21
C LYS A 63 -33.80 -14.52 -19.99
N VAL A 64 -34.41 -14.40 -18.81
CA VAL A 64 -33.94 -15.01 -17.57
C VAL A 64 -34.01 -16.53 -17.74
N VAL A 65 -32.86 -17.19 -17.80
CA VAL A 65 -32.72 -18.63 -17.56
C VAL A 65 -32.14 -18.77 -16.16
N THR A 66 -32.98 -19.21 -15.24
CA THR A 66 -32.58 -19.72 -13.92
C THR A 66 -31.91 -21.07 -14.09
N ASP A 67 -30.59 -21.05 -14.28
CA ASP A 67 -29.76 -22.21 -13.98
C ASP A 67 -29.13 -21.98 -12.61
N GLY A 68 -29.45 -22.87 -11.67
CA GLY A 68 -28.93 -22.86 -10.32
C GLY A 68 -27.42 -22.98 -10.33
N VAL A 69 -26.74 -21.86 -10.06
CA VAL A 69 -25.32 -21.84 -9.73
C VAL A 69 -25.22 -21.92 -8.21
N THR A 70 -24.91 -23.11 -7.72
CA THR A 70 -24.28 -23.29 -6.40
C THR A 70 -23.09 -22.34 -6.31
N PRO A 71 -22.92 -21.55 -5.23
CA PRO A 71 -21.72 -20.75 -5.08
C PRO A 71 -20.52 -21.69 -5.02
N THR A 72 -19.67 -21.65 -6.04
CA THR A 72 -18.37 -22.30 -6.01
C THR A 72 -17.55 -21.61 -4.94
N THR A 73 -17.49 -22.22 -3.76
CA THR A 73 -16.49 -21.92 -2.73
C THR A 73 -15.11 -22.06 -3.37
N LEU A 74 -14.41 -20.94 -3.56
CA LEU A 74 -12.99 -20.96 -3.92
C LEU A 74 -12.23 -21.55 -2.72
N THR A 75 -11.62 -22.70 -2.90
CA THR A 75 -10.71 -23.30 -1.92
C THR A 75 -9.51 -22.38 -1.71
N PRO A 76 -9.11 -22.05 -0.46
CA PRO A 76 -7.91 -21.25 -0.23
C PRO A 76 -6.70 -22.10 -0.65
N THR A 77 -6.05 -21.71 -1.74
CA THR A 77 -4.78 -22.32 -2.16
C THR A 77 -3.65 -21.48 -1.56
N THR A 78 -3.43 -21.58 -0.25
CA THR A 78 -2.39 -20.83 0.49
C THR A 78 -1.01 -21.47 0.42
N THR A 79 -0.82 -22.53 -0.37
CA THR A 79 0.46 -23.23 -0.43
C THR A 79 1.42 -22.53 -1.39
N SER A 80 2.48 -21.94 -0.85
CA SER A 80 3.70 -21.66 -1.60
C SER A 80 4.31 -22.98 -2.08
N THR A 81 4.78 -23.02 -3.33
CA THR A 81 5.36 -24.23 -3.95
C THR A 81 6.87 -24.36 -3.66
N LEU A 82 7.47 -23.39 -2.98
CA LEU A 82 8.90 -23.42 -2.67
C LEU A 82 9.19 -24.38 -1.49
N PRO A 83 10.32 -25.10 -1.51
CA PRO A 83 10.75 -25.85 -0.33
C PRO A 83 11.11 -24.89 0.81
N PRO A 84 10.87 -25.25 2.09
CA PRO A 84 11.31 -24.46 3.24
C PRO A 84 12.82 -24.16 3.19
N LYS A 85 13.18 -22.90 3.39
CA LYS A 85 14.58 -22.45 3.38
C LYS A 85 15.27 -22.78 4.71
N GLU A 86 16.54 -23.14 4.65
CA GLU A 86 17.36 -23.33 5.84
C GLU A 86 17.71 -21.97 6.46
N ILE A 87 17.41 -21.80 7.74
CA ILE A 87 17.73 -20.55 8.46
C ILE A 87 19.23 -20.55 8.78
N THR A 88 19.97 -19.68 8.11
CA THR A 88 21.41 -19.51 8.29
C THR A 88 21.76 -18.07 8.67
N THR A 89 22.93 -17.86 9.26
CA THR A 89 23.44 -16.50 9.52
C THR A 89 24.01 -15.93 8.21
N PRO A 90 23.55 -14.76 7.74
CA PRO A 90 24.04 -14.19 6.49
C PRO A 90 25.53 -13.85 6.56
N THR A 91 26.26 -14.13 5.48
CA THR A 91 27.68 -13.76 5.29
C THR A 91 27.89 -13.16 3.90
N PRO A 92 29.06 -12.56 3.61
CA PRO A 92 29.34 -12.07 2.26
C PRO A 92 29.33 -13.17 1.19
N GLU A 93 29.69 -14.40 1.55
CA GLU A 93 29.70 -15.57 0.66
C GLU A 93 28.32 -16.21 0.49
N ASN A 94 27.41 -15.96 1.43
CA ASN A 94 26.02 -16.41 1.41
C ASN A 94 25.11 -15.30 1.98
N PRO A 95 24.88 -14.23 1.20
CA PRO A 95 24.07 -13.10 1.66
C PRO A 95 22.60 -13.49 1.77
N ALA A 96 21.87 -12.82 2.66
CA ALA A 96 20.42 -12.96 2.71
C ALA A 96 19.75 -12.25 1.53
N GLU A 97 18.70 -12.85 0.99
CA GLU A 97 17.82 -12.22 0.00
C GLU A 97 16.68 -11.48 0.72
N LEU A 98 16.64 -10.15 0.55
CA LEU A 98 15.61 -9.29 1.12
C LEU A 98 14.68 -8.78 0.01
N LEU A 99 13.39 -9.07 0.14
CA LEU A 99 12.35 -8.49 -0.71
C LEU A 99 11.64 -7.37 0.05
N ILE A 100 11.71 -6.14 -0.46
CA ILE A 100 10.86 -5.02 -0.01
C ILE A 100 9.70 -4.91 -1.00
N LEU A 101 8.47 -5.03 -0.49
CA LEU A 101 7.26 -5.07 -1.29
C LEU A 101 6.22 -4.08 -0.76
N GLY A 102 5.40 -3.46 -1.61
CA GLY A 102 4.27 -2.68 -1.11
C GLY A 102 3.78 -1.52 -1.98
N ASP A 103 3.01 -0.65 -1.37
CA ASP A 103 2.41 0.51 -2.03
C ASP A 103 3.39 1.70 -2.19
N SER A 104 2.86 2.92 -2.29
CA SER A 104 3.68 4.15 -2.38
C SER A 104 4.60 4.37 -1.18
N ASP A 105 4.29 3.81 -0.01
CA ASP A 105 5.12 3.98 1.18
C ASP A 105 6.37 3.11 1.09
N ALA A 106 6.25 1.89 0.53
CA ALA A 106 7.40 1.07 0.15
C ALA A 106 8.28 1.81 -0.86
N GLY A 107 7.67 2.50 -1.83
CA GLY A 107 8.38 3.36 -2.77
C GLY A 107 9.10 4.56 -2.12
N SER A 108 8.64 4.99 -0.95
CA SER A 108 9.19 6.15 -0.23
C SER A 108 10.38 5.78 0.65
N PHE A 109 10.26 4.75 1.49
CA PHE A 109 11.37 4.32 2.36
C PHE A 109 12.27 3.25 1.74
N GLY A 110 11.73 2.44 0.81
CA GLY A 110 12.40 1.27 0.24
C GLY A 110 13.74 1.57 -0.42
N PRO A 111 13.90 2.64 -1.22
CA PRO A 111 15.21 2.99 -1.82
C PRO A 111 16.30 3.24 -0.77
N TYR A 112 15.93 3.86 0.36
CA TYR A 112 16.86 4.11 1.47
C TYR A 112 17.20 2.83 2.21
N LEU A 113 16.19 2.00 2.53
CA LEU A 113 16.41 0.72 3.20
C LEU A 113 17.28 -0.20 2.34
N LYS A 114 17.00 -0.31 1.04
CA LYS A 114 17.83 -1.05 0.08
C LYS A 114 19.28 -0.58 0.11
N THR A 115 19.52 0.73 0.04
CA THR A 115 20.87 1.29 0.10
C THR A 115 21.60 0.89 1.38
N LEU A 116 20.93 0.97 2.53
CA LEU A 116 21.52 0.61 3.82
C LEU A 116 21.80 -0.88 3.94
N MET A 117 20.89 -1.73 3.48
CA MET A 117 21.03 -3.19 3.55
C MET A 117 22.11 -3.69 2.59
N ASP A 118 22.14 -3.22 1.35
CA ASP A 118 23.16 -3.62 0.38
C ASP A 118 24.58 -3.20 0.84
N GLN A 119 24.70 -2.05 1.53
CA GLN A 119 25.97 -1.58 2.10
C GLN A 119 26.54 -2.49 3.19
N THR A 120 25.74 -3.36 3.80
CA THR A 120 26.23 -4.33 4.78
C THR A 120 27.13 -5.39 4.13
N GLY A 121 26.98 -5.62 2.82
CA GLY A 121 27.69 -6.68 2.10
C GLY A 121 27.23 -8.11 2.43
N ILE A 122 26.20 -8.27 3.27
CA ILE A 122 25.65 -9.57 3.68
C ILE A 122 24.14 -9.70 3.35
N VAL A 123 23.58 -8.73 2.64
CA VAL A 123 22.18 -8.71 2.19
C VAL A 123 22.15 -8.27 0.73
N THR A 124 21.36 -8.97 -0.09
CA THR A 124 20.97 -8.58 -1.44
C THR A 124 19.51 -8.16 -1.41
N THR A 125 19.21 -6.92 -1.81
CA THR A 125 17.85 -6.39 -1.70
C THR A 125 17.16 -6.24 -3.06
N THR A 126 15.95 -6.77 -3.20
CA THR A 126 14.99 -6.43 -4.27
C THR A 126 13.94 -5.47 -3.73
N LEU A 127 13.63 -4.40 -4.48
CA LEU A 127 12.55 -3.47 -4.18
C LEU A 127 11.50 -3.56 -5.28
N ASP A 128 10.26 -3.80 -4.90
CA ASP A 128 9.13 -3.88 -5.80
C ASP A 128 7.92 -3.16 -5.20
N TYR A 129 7.42 -2.13 -5.88
CA TYR A 129 6.31 -1.36 -5.34
C TYR A 129 5.41 -0.81 -6.43
N LYS A 130 4.13 -0.63 -6.07
CA LYS A 130 3.13 -0.02 -6.94
C LYS A 130 2.45 1.15 -6.24
N VAL A 131 2.72 2.35 -6.73
CA VAL A 131 2.08 3.59 -6.25
C VAL A 131 0.55 3.52 -6.40
N SER A 132 -0.15 4.09 -5.42
CA SER A 132 -1.62 4.18 -5.34
C SER A 132 -2.33 2.83 -5.30
N SER A 133 -1.65 1.79 -4.81
CA SER A 133 -2.21 0.44 -4.66
C SER A 133 -2.34 0.04 -3.20
N GLY A 134 -2.94 -1.13 -2.97
CA GLY A 134 -3.14 -1.74 -1.66
C GLY A 134 -3.92 -3.05 -1.83
N LEU A 135 -4.12 -3.78 -0.76
CA LEU A 135 -4.85 -5.05 -0.77
C LEU A 135 -6.36 -4.92 -1.04
N SER A 136 -6.94 -3.74 -0.89
CA SER A 136 -8.39 -3.50 -0.98
C SER A 136 -8.91 -3.47 -2.42
N ARG A 137 -8.04 -3.20 -3.40
CA ARG A 137 -8.42 -2.96 -4.80
C ARG A 137 -7.67 -3.87 -5.79
N PRO A 138 -7.92 -5.19 -5.80
CA PRO A 138 -7.31 -6.11 -6.76
C PRO A 138 -7.71 -5.82 -8.21
N ASP A 139 -8.83 -5.15 -8.45
CA ASP A 139 -9.21 -4.63 -9.77
C ASP A 139 -8.23 -3.57 -10.31
N PHE A 140 -7.56 -2.84 -9.42
CA PHE A 140 -6.54 -1.87 -9.78
C PHE A 140 -5.15 -2.50 -9.85
N TYR A 141 -4.79 -3.30 -8.84
CA TYR A 141 -3.54 -4.05 -8.79
C TYR A 141 -3.67 -5.27 -7.89
N ASP A 142 -3.63 -6.46 -8.49
CA ASP A 142 -3.75 -7.72 -7.77
C ASP A 142 -2.42 -8.11 -7.11
N TRP A 143 -2.23 -7.62 -5.88
CA TRP A 143 -1.07 -7.97 -5.06
C TRP A 143 -0.98 -9.46 -4.75
N SER A 144 -2.09 -10.18 -4.64
CA SER A 144 -2.08 -11.62 -4.34
C SER A 144 -1.47 -12.41 -5.50
N ALA A 145 -1.92 -12.11 -6.72
CA ALA A 145 -1.33 -12.68 -7.94
C ALA A 145 0.13 -12.25 -8.09
N HIS A 146 0.43 -10.96 -7.95
CA HIS A 146 1.77 -10.42 -8.14
C HIS A 146 2.81 -10.99 -7.17
N MET A 147 2.47 -11.14 -5.88
CA MET A 147 3.35 -11.80 -4.91
C MET A 147 3.65 -13.25 -5.28
N ARG A 148 2.70 -13.96 -5.91
CA ARG A 148 2.91 -15.33 -6.40
C ARG A 148 3.84 -15.42 -7.59
N ASP A 149 3.95 -14.36 -8.37
CA ASP A 149 4.90 -14.28 -9.47
C ASP A 149 6.30 -13.89 -8.98
N VAL A 150 6.41 -12.92 -8.07
CA VAL A 150 7.71 -12.34 -7.68
C VAL A 150 8.44 -13.19 -6.64
N VAL A 151 7.74 -13.75 -5.64
CA VAL A 151 8.39 -14.51 -4.55
C VAL A 151 9.23 -15.68 -5.07
N PRO A 152 8.76 -16.52 -6.02
CA PRO A 152 9.59 -17.61 -6.56
C PRO A 152 10.83 -17.16 -7.33
N GLN A 153 10.79 -15.96 -7.92
CA GLN A 153 11.91 -15.40 -8.68
C GLN A 153 12.99 -14.83 -7.77
N VAL A 154 12.59 -14.19 -6.67
CA VAL A 154 13.52 -13.61 -5.69
C VAL A 154 13.99 -14.65 -4.67
N ASN A 155 13.13 -15.60 -4.31
CA ASN A 155 13.35 -16.59 -3.26
C ASN A 155 13.90 -15.98 -1.94
N PRO A 156 13.18 -14.98 -1.38
CA PRO A 156 13.69 -14.17 -0.28
C PRO A 156 13.85 -14.97 1.02
N ASP A 157 14.83 -14.60 1.86
CA ASP A 157 14.90 -14.97 3.28
C ASP A 157 13.99 -14.07 4.13
N ILE A 158 13.95 -12.79 3.77
CA ILE A 158 13.27 -11.74 4.51
C ILE A 158 12.34 -11.01 3.56
N VAL A 159 11.11 -10.76 4.00
CA VAL A 159 10.16 -9.91 3.29
C VAL A 159 9.82 -8.73 4.20
N VAL A 160 10.05 -7.52 3.71
CA VAL A 160 9.57 -6.27 4.34
C VAL A 160 8.41 -5.77 3.51
N VAL A 161 7.24 -5.60 4.13
CA VAL A 161 6.03 -5.19 3.41
C VAL A 161 5.36 -3.99 4.07
N THR A 162 4.76 -3.12 3.26
CA THR A 162 3.81 -2.11 3.74
C THR A 162 2.60 -2.02 2.81
N PHE A 163 1.43 -1.99 3.43
CA PHE A 163 0.15 -1.74 2.79
C PHE A 163 -0.70 -0.93 3.76
N GLY A 164 -1.37 0.10 3.27
CA GLY A 164 -2.36 0.80 4.09
C GLY A 164 -2.79 2.15 3.56
N GLY A 165 -1.91 2.84 2.83
CA GLY A 165 -2.11 4.23 2.42
C GLY A 165 -3.36 4.40 1.57
N ASN A 166 -3.65 3.36 0.77
CA ASN A 166 -4.82 3.30 -0.09
C ASN A 166 -5.83 2.24 0.36
N ASP A 167 -5.64 1.58 1.50
CA ASP A 167 -6.48 0.44 1.84
C ASP A 167 -7.74 0.81 2.59
N ALA A 168 -7.75 1.90 3.35
CA ALA A 168 -8.92 2.32 4.10
C ALA A 168 -10.01 2.98 3.21
N GLN A 169 -10.40 2.28 2.14
CA GLN A 169 -11.39 2.64 1.12
C GLN A 169 -12.37 1.47 0.86
N ALA A 170 -13.31 1.67 -0.07
CA ALA A 170 -14.21 0.61 -0.56
C ALA A 170 -13.43 -0.58 -1.12
N ILE A 171 -13.93 -1.80 -0.90
CA ILE A 171 -13.25 -3.05 -1.28
C ILE A 171 -13.88 -3.61 -2.55
N SER A 172 -13.07 -3.84 -3.57
CA SER A 172 -13.49 -4.48 -4.82
C SER A 172 -13.02 -5.93 -4.90
N ASN A 173 -13.67 -6.72 -5.75
CA ASN A 173 -13.16 -8.00 -6.24
C ASN A 173 -12.25 -7.79 -7.46
N ALA A 174 -11.47 -8.81 -7.82
CA ALA A 174 -10.55 -8.73 -8.96
C ALA A 174 -11.25 -8.50 -10.32
N ASP A 175 -12.53 -8.88 -10.43
CA ASP A 175 -13.36 -8.66 -11.62
C ASP A 175 -13.93 -7.22 -11.71
N GLY A 176 -13.61 -6.35 -10.75
CA GLY A 176 -14.08 -4.97 -10.69
C GLY A 176 -15.45 -4.79 -10.02
N SER A 177 -16.14 -5.85 -9.62
CA SER A 177 -17.34 -5.74 -8.80
C SER A 177 -17.01 -5.28 -7.38
N TRP A 178 -17.95 -4.60 -6.71
CA TRP A 178 -17.75 -4.17 -5.33
C TRP A 178 -18.15 -5.26 -4.33
N ALA A 179 -17.24 -5.59 -3.42
CA ALA A 179 -17.53 -6.42 -2.25
C ALA A 179 -18.05 -5.57 -1.08
N ILE A 180 -17.44 -4.39 -0.89
CA ILE A 180 -17.83 -3.39 0.11
C ILE A 180 -17.83 -2.01 -0.57
N GLU A 181 -18.98 -1.35 -0.63
CA GLU A 181 -19.16 -0.05 -1.31
C GLU A 181 -18.96 1.17 -0.39
N TYR A 182 -18.46 0.96 0.82
CA TYR A 182 -18.24 2.01 1.81
C TYR A 182 -16.83 1.94 2.41
N VAL A 183 -16.42 3.04 3.04
CA VAL A 183 -15.13 3.16 3.72
C VAL A 183 -15.28 2.86 5.21
N PRO A 184 -14.22 2.41 5.92
CA PRO A 184 -14.27 2.28 7.37
C PRO A 184 -14.51 3.64 8.04
N ALA A 185 -14.85 3.65 9.33
CA ALA A 185 -15.17 4.85 10.11
C ALA A 185 -16.35 5.68 9.53
N SER A 186 -17.21 5.06 8.71
CA SER A 186 -18.38 5.72 8.11
C SER A 186 -19.70 5.46 8.86
N GLY A 187 -19.68 4.59 9.88
CA GLY A 187 -20.85 4.26 10.70
C GLY A 187 -20.78 2.85 11.29
N SER A 188 -21.93 2.23 11.52
CA SER A 188 -22.03 0.93 12.21
C SER A 188 -21.68 -0.30 11.35
N ARG A 189 -21.01 -0.12 10.20
CA ARG A 189 -20.76 -1.20 9.22
C ARG A 189 -19.29 -1.61 9.12
N ASP A 190 -18.45 -1.10 10.01
CA ASP A 190 -17.00 -1.35 9.96
C ASP A 190 -16.65 -2.84 10.12
N GLU A 191 -17.49 -3.64 10.77
CA GLU A 191 -17.21 -5.08 10.99
C GLU A 191 -17.16 -5.90 9.69
N GLU A 192 -18.04 -5.63 8.72
CA GLU A 192 -18.03 -6.28 7.39
C GLU A 192 -16.75 -5.92 6.62
N TRP A 193 -16.35 -4.64 6.66
CA TRP A 193 -15.10 -4.17 6.06
C TRP A 193 -13.88 -4.80 6.74
N LYS A 194 -13.85 -4.78 8.08
CA LYS A 194 -12.77 -5.34 8.90
C LYS A 194 -12.59 -6.83 8.61
N ALA A 195 -13.68 -7.59 8.54
CA ALA A 195 -13.65 -9.03 8.27
C ALA A 195 -13.03 -9.32 6.90
N LEU A 196 -13.52 -8.69 5.83
CA LEU A 196 -13.00 -8.94 4.48
C LEU A 196 -11.54 -8.46 4.33
N TYR A 197 -11.20 -7.32 4.91
CA TYR A 197 -9.82 -6.84 4.88
C TYR A 197 -8.88 -7.75 5.68
N ALA A 198 -9.33 -8.28 6.82
CA ALA A 198 -8.59 -9.24 7.62
C ALA A 198 -8.26 -10.51 6.85
N GLU A 199 -9.20 -11.03 6.06
CA GLU A 199 -8.95 -12.19 5.17
C GLU A 199 -7.80 -11.93 4.21
N ARG A 200 -7.77 -10.74 3.59
CA ARG A 200 -6.70 -10.38 2.63
C ARG A 200 -5.35 -10.19 3.29
N VAL A 201 -5.33 -9.56 4.46
CA VAL A 201 -4.11 -9.40 5.26
C VAL A 201 -3.60 -10.76 5.72
N ALA A 202 -4.48 -11.63 6.20
CA ALA A 202 -4.16 -12.99 6.60
C ALA A 202 -3.53 -13.78 5.46
N ASP A 203 -4.16 -13.81 4.29
CA ASP A 203 -3.65 -14.50 3.10
C ASP A 203 -2.27 -13.98 2.67
N ALA A 204 -2.08 -12.66 2.70
CA ALA A 204 -0.79 -12.05 2.40
C ALA A 204 0.29 -12.44 3.43
N MET A 205 -0.02 -12.36 4.73
CA MET A 205 0.92 -12.73 5.79
C MET A 205 1.28 -14.20 5.73
N ASP A 206 0.30 -15.09 5.55
CA ASP A 206 0.51 -16.53 5.46
C ASP A 206 1.40 -16.87 4.26
N TYR A 207 1.11 -16.29 3.09
CA TYR A 207 1.90 -16.54 1.89
C TYR A 207 3.32 -15.98 1.99
N LEU A 208 3.49 -14.77 2.53
CA LEU A 208 4.80 -14.11 2.61
C LEU A 208 5.72 -14.67 3.69
N SER A 209 5.16 -15.26 4.76
CA SER A 209 5.91 -15.90 5.85
C SER A 209 6.12 -17.41 5.68
N ALA A 210 5.48 -18.03 4.69
CA ALA A 210 5.66 -19.45 4.41
C ALA A 210 7.13 -19.81 4.10
N ASP A 211 7.47 -21.10 4.17
CA ASP A 211 8.79 -21.63 3.79
C ASP A 211 9.97 -21.07 4.60
N ASN A 212 9.73 -20.74 5.88
CA ASN A 212 10.68 -20.14 6.82
C ASN A 212 11.12 -18.70 6.49
N ARG A 213 10.33 -17.98 5.69
CA ARG A 213 10.58 -16.56 5.42
C ARG A 213 10.29 -15.71 6.66
N THR A 214 11.18 -14.78 6.95
CA THR A 214 10.93 -13.76 7.99
C THR A 214 10.11 -12.63 7.40
N LEU A 215 8.86 -12.47 7.86
CA LEU A 215 8.01 -11.36 7.46
C LEU A 215 8.13 -10.19 8.45
N ILE A 216 8.39 -8.99 7.92
CA ILE A 216 8.35 -7.72 8.64
C ILE A 216 7.25 -6.86 8.02
N TRP A 217 6.13 -6.72 8.73
CA TRP A 217 5.05 -5.83 8.33
C TRP A 217 5.26 -4.43 8.93
N VAL A 218 5.48 -3.44 8.08
CA VAL A 218 5.62 -2.04 8.47
C VAL A 218 4.22 -1.42 8.52
N GLY A 219 3.87 -0.85 9.68
CA GLY A 219 2.60 -0.15 9.87
C GLY A 219 2.54 1.18 9.11
N ILE A 220 1.33 1.63 8.81
CA ILE A 220 1.08 2.86 8.05
C ILE A 220 1.35 4.11 8.91
N PRO A 221 1.97 5.18 8.36
CA PRO A 221 2.06 6.46 9.06
C PRO A 221 0.67 7.11 9.23
N ASN A 222 0.54 8.01 10.21
CA ASN A 222 -0.67 8.83 10.33
C ASN A 222 -0.72 9.89 9.22
N ASP A 223 -1.93 10.14 8.72
CA ASP A 223 -2.22 11.21 7.77
C ASP A 223 -2.44 12.56 8.49
N ASP A 224 -2.30 13.68 7.79
CA ASP A 224 -2.59 15.01 8.39
C ASP A 224 -4.09 15.34 8.41
N ASN A 225 -4.90 14.59 7.65
CA ASN A 225 -6.35 14.63 7.68
C ASN A 225 -6.89 13.69 8.80
N PRO A 226 -7.66 14.22 9.76
CA PRO A 226 -8.21 13.43 10.86
C PRO A 226 -9.19 12.33 10.41
N ASP A 227 -9.94 12.56 9.33
CA ASP A 227 -10.88 11.56 8.81
C ASP A 227 -10.13 10.38 8.17
N VAL A 228 -9.04 10.66 7.47
CA VAL A 228 -8.16 9.62 6.90
C VAL A 228 -7.45 8.87 8.01
N THR A 229 -6.95 9.58 9.03
CA THR A 229 -6.36 8.97 10.22
C THR A 229 -7.32 8.01 10.91
N ALA A 230 -8.59 8.40 11.11
CA ALA A 230 -9.59 7.52 11.73
C ALA A 230 -9.84 6.23 10.93
N ARG A 231 -9.85 6.33 9.59
CA ARG A 231 -9.97 5.17 8.70
C ARG A 231 -8.75 4.25 8.77
N MET A 232 -7.56 4.83 8.74
CA MET A 232 -6.30 4.09 8.84
C MET A 232 -6.13 3.42 10.21
N GLN A 233 -6.65 4.01 11.28
CA GLN A 233 -6.67 3.37 12.60
C GLN A 233 -7.44 2.04 12.58
N ILE A 234 -8.60 1.99 11.94
CA ILE A 234 -9.37 0.74 11.78
C ILE A 234 -8.58 -0.29 10.96
N GLN A 235 -7.90 0.15 9.89
CA GLN A 235 -7.07 -0.73 9.08
C GLN A 235 -5.86 -1.28 9.87
N ASP A 236 -5.19 -0.43 10.65
CA ASP A 236 -4.06 -0.81 11.51
C ASP A 236 -4.50 -1.77 12.64
N GLU A 237 -5.69 -1.58 13.22
CA GLU A 237 -6.28 -2.54 14.16
C GLU A 237 -6.40 -3.94 13.56
N VAL A 238 -6.91 -4.03 12.32
CA VAL A 238 -7.04 -5.31 11.59
C VAL A 238 -5.67 -5.93 11.35
N VAL A 239 -4.71 -5.15 10.85
CA VAL A 239 -3.36 -5.63 10.56
C VAL A 239 -2.68 -6.16 11.83
N ARG A 240 -2.75 -5.42 12.95
CA ARG A 240 -2.17 -5.85 14.22
C ARG A 240 -2.86 -7.10 14.77
N ALA A 241 -4.18 -7.19 14.62
CA ALA A 241 -4.94 -8.36 15.04
C ALA A 241 -4.55 -9.61 14.24
N GLU A 242 -4.31 -9.49 12.92
CA GLU A 242 -3.82 -10.60 12.10
C GLU A 242 -2.37 -10.97 12.41
N ALA A 243 -1.49 -9.98 12.59
CA ALA A 243 -0.11 -10.21 12.96
C ALA A 243 0.00 -10.95 14.31
N ALA A 244 -0.84 -10.61 15.29
CA ALA A 244 -0.82 -11.24 16.62
C ALA A 244 -1.26 -12.72 16.64
N LYS A 245 -1.85 -13.24 15.55
CA LYS A 245 -2.26 -14.65 15.43
C LYS A 245 -1.11 -15.57 15.01
N ARG A 246 0.05 -15.03 14.65
CA ARG A 246 1.15 -15.71 13.96
C ARG A 246 2.44 -15.63 14.76
#